data_AF-A0A1J4X8F8-F1
#
_entry.id   AF-A0A1J4X8F8-F1
#
_cell.length_a   1.000
_cell.length_b   1.000
_cell.length_c   1.000
_cell.angle_alpha   90.00
_cell.angle_beta   90.00
_cell.angle_gamma   90.00
#
_symmetry.space_group_name_H-M   'P 1'
#
loop_
_entity.id
_entity.type
_entity.pdbx_description
1 polymer ?
#
loop_
_entity_poly.entity_id
_entity_poly.type
_entity_poly.pdbx_seq_one_letter_code
_entity_poly.pdbx_strand_id
1 'polypeptide(L)'
;MMVAGNTPDRHTEIAPTAPKPVLTVTQPATVTSLLDVLNLMDQMTERIGEDKSGDGTSTGGRLQTGASGAVRAASPRDQAIANLPSEQVMQKKLQEKIRTEVRLLRKQIRSIPSSGKPGAAFKLNKMYARIRLLNRLLATLLESSFDVVKRLFVRIFIDEQPIL
;
A
#
# COMPACT_ATOMS: atom_id res chain seq x y z
N MET A 1 -88.64 -10.65 -8.63
CA MET A 1 -88.27 -9.34 -8.03
C MET A 1 -87.11 -9.59 -7.08
N MET A 2 -86.04 -8.81 -6.94
CA MET A 2 -85.40 -7.71 -7.66
C MET A 2 -83.97 -7.59 -7.04
N VAL A 3 -83.06 -7.02 -7.81
CA VAL A 3 -81.61 -6.80 -7.63
C VAL A 3 -81.19 -6.01 -6.37
N ALA A 4 -80.01 -6.34 -5.81
CA ALA A 4 -78.88 -5.44 -5.40
C ALA A 4 -77.91 -6.26 -4.51
N GLY A 5 -76.59 -6.34 -4.69
CA GLY A 5 -75.64 -5.34 -5.16
C GLY A 5 -74.92 -4.72 -3.96
N ASN A 6 -73.78 -5.28 -3.52
CA ASN A 6 -72.60 -4.52 -3.04
C ASN A 6 -71.48 -5.45 -2.51
N THR A 7 -70.34 -5.39 -3.21
CA THR A 7 -68.99 -5.77 -2.76
C THR A 7 -68.49 -4.88 -1.62
N PRO A 8 -67.52 -5.36 -0.83
CA PRO A 8 -66.36 -4.51 -0.56
C PRO A 8 -65.00 -5.19 -0.77
N ASP A 9 -64.09 -4.38 -1.31
CA ASP A 9 -62.67 -4.30 -0.98
C ASP A 9 -61.71 -5.39 -1.48
N ARG A 10 -61.37 -5.27 -2.76
CA ARG A 10 -60.01 -5.56 -3.24
C ARG A 10 -59.03 -4.61 -2.55
N HIS A 11 -58.33 -5.10 -1.54
CA HIS A 11 -57.11 -4.46 -1.07
C HIS A 11 -56.10 -4.40 -2.22
N THR A 12 -55.93 -3.21 -2.77
CA THR A 12 -54.82 -2.88 -3.66
C THR A 12 -53.62 -2.62 -2.75
N GLU A 13 -52.88 -3.68 -2.40
CA GLU A 13 -51.61 -3.57 -1.70
C GLU A 13 -50.56 -3.10 -2.73
N ILE A 14 -50.45 -1.78 -2.89
CA ILE A 14 -49.31 -1.17 -3.57
C ILE A 14 -48.15 -1.22 -2.56
N ALA A 15 -47.42 -2.33 -2.56
CA ALA A 15 -46.12 -2.37 -1.92
C ALA A 15 -45.20 -1.39 -2.66
N PRO A 16 -44.61 -0.36 -2.01
CA PRO A 16 -43.52 0.36 -2.62
C PRO A 16 -42.34 -0.62 -2.71
N THR A 17 -42.05 -1.08 -3.92
CA THR A 17 -40.84 -1.84 -4.25
C THR A 17 -39.63 -0.95 -3.99
N ALA A 18 -39.18 -0.93 -2.74
CA ALA A 18 -37.89 -0.37 -2.37
C ALA A 18 -36.83 -1.06 -3.23
N PRO A 19 -36.05 -0.32 -4.04
CA PRO A 19 -35.02 -0.92 -4.86
C PRO A 19 -33.99 -1.57 -3.93
N LYS A 20 -33.81 -2.89 -4.09
CA LYS A 20 -32.75 -3.63 -3.39
C LYS A 20 -31.42 -2.95 -3.72
N PRO A 21 -30.59 -2.57 -2.74
CA PRO A 21 -29.30 -1.97 -3.03
C PRO A 21 -28.44 -3.01 -3.76
N VAL A 22 -28.24 -2.79 -5.06
CA VAL A 22 -27.31 -3.59 -5.86
C VAL A 22 -25.91 -3.19 -5.39
N LEU A 23 -25.30 -4.06 -4.58
CA LEU A 23 -23.92 -3.91 -4.16
C LEU A 23 -23.03 -4.15 -5.38
N THR A 24 -22.67 -3.09 -6.09
CA THR A 24 -21.68 -3.15 -7.18
C THR A 24 -20.30 -3.37 -6.56
N VAL A 25 -19.91 -4.64 -6.43
CA VAL A 25 -18.57 -5.02 -5.99
C VAL A 25 -17.61 -4.80 -7.14
N THR A 26 -16.98 -3.63 -7.20
CA THR A 26 -15.87 -3.36 -8.11
C THR A 26 -14.66 -4.18 -7.65
N GLN A 27 -14.36 -5.26 -8.37
CA GLN A 27 -13.14 -6.02 -8.10
C GLN A 27 -11.94 -5.21 -8.62
N PRO A 28 -10.88 -5.04 -7.81
CA PRO A 28 -9.68 -4.36 -8.28
C PRO A 28 -9.00 -5.19 -9.37
N ALA A 29 -8.49 -4.49 -10.39
CA ALA A 29 -7.74 -5.10 -11.48
C ALA A 29 -6.64 -6.02 -10.95
N THR A 30 -6.47 -7.17 -11.61
CA THR A 30 -5.38 -8.10 -11.31
C THR A 30 -4.06 -7.39 -11.60
N VAL A 31 -3.35 -7.00 -10.54
CA VAL A 31 -1.97 -6.47 -10.62
C VAL A 31 -1.08 -7.55 -11.23
N THR A 32 -0.79 -7.41 -12.52
CA THR A 32 -0.01 -8.34 -13.34
C THR A 32 1.49 -8.01 -13.34
N SER A 33 1.88 -6.78 -13.01
CA SER A 33 3.28 -6.35 -13.01
C SER A 33 3.75 -5.83 -11.64
N LEU A 34 5.02 -6.12 -11.31
CA LEU A 34 5.72 -5.52 -10.16
C LEU A 34 5.71 -3.99 -10.19
N LEU A 35 5.75 -3.41 -11.39
CA LEU A 35 5.66 -1.97 -11.59
C LEU A 35 4.28 -1.44 -11.21
N ASP A 36 3.21 -2.19 -11.49
CA ASP A 36 1.85 -1.82 -11.09
C ASP A 36 1.67 -1.93 -9.58
N VAL A 37 2.30 -2.94 -8.96
CA VAL A 37 2.38 -3.05 -7.50
C VAL A 37 3.10 -1.83 -6.92
N LEU A 38 4.27 -1.45 -7.47
CA LEU A 38 5.03 -0.29 -6.99
C LEU A 38 4.28 1.04 -7.22
N ASN A 39 3.56 1.21 -8.33
CA ASN A 39 2.76 2.41 -8.63
C ASN A 39 1.49 2.49 -7.77
N LEU A 40 0.80 1.37 -7.54
CA LEU A 40 -0.33 1.29 -6.61
C LEU A 40 0.09 1.68 -5.19
N MET A 41 1.34 1.42 -4.83
CA MET A 41 1.89 1.73 -3.52
C MET A 41 2.27 3.20 -3.35
N ASP A 42 2.72 3.86 -4.41
CA ASP A 42 2.87 5.33 -4.43
C ASP A 42 1.53 6.02 -4.15
N GLN A 43 0.44 5.56 -4.78
CA GLN A 43 -0.92 6.07 -4.55
C GLN A 43 -1.45 5.80 -3.13
N MET A 44 -1.02 4.72 -2.47
CA MET A 44 -1.38 4.47 -1.06
C MET A 44 -0.58 5.33 -0.08
N THR A 45 0.58 5.83 -0.48
CA THR A 45 1.46 6.67 0.34
C THR A 45 0.99 8.13 0.38
N GLU A 46 0.45 8.65 -0.72
CA GLU A 46 -0.18 9.99 -0.74
C GLU A 46 -1.38 10.10 0.23
N ARG A 47 -2.18 9.05 0.40
CA ARG A 47 -3.30 9.04 1.36
C ARG A 47 -2.88 8.95 2.84
N ILE A 48 -1.59 8.98 3.14
CA ILE A 48 -1.03 8.87 4.51
C ILE A 48 -0.38 10.20 4.96
N GLY A 49 -0.36 11.23 4.10
CA GLY A 49 0.42 12.47 4.31
C GLY A 49 -0.27 13.66 4.98
N GLU A 50 -1.55 13.58 5.37
CA GLU A 50 -2.30 14.76 5.83
C GLU A 50 -2.91 14.59 7.23
N ASP A 51 -2.11 14.30 8.27
CA ASP A 51 -2.48 14.71 9.64
C ASP A 51 -1.32 14.60 10.65
N LYS A 52 -0.35 15.51 10.58
CA LYS A 52 0.47 15.90 11.75
C LYS A 52 0.89 17.37 11.60
N SER A 53 -0.06 18.24 11.89
CA SER A 53 0.14 19.67 12.07
C SER A 53 0.56 19.99 13.52
N GLY A 54 1.51 20.91 13.67
CA GLY A 54 1.92 21.58 14.91
C GLY A 54 3.06 20.90 15.66
N ASP A 55 4.11 21.55 16.15
CA ASP A 55 4.48 22.96 16.25
C ASP A 55 5.94 22.99 16.81
N GLY A 56 6.69 24.08 16.62
CA GLY A 56 7.87 24.38 17.47
C GLY A 56 9.24 24.52 16.81
N THR A 57 9.45 25.62 16.08
CA THR A 57 10.47 26.66 16.35
C THR A 57 11.97 26.32 16.55
N SER A 58 12.78 27.06 15.78
CA SER A 58 14.06 27.75 16.09
C SER A 58 15.42 27.17 15.65
N THR A 59 15.96 27.86 14.63
CA THR A 59 17.21 28.64 14.65
C THR A 59 18.57 27.92 14.53
N GLY A 60 19.27 28.25 13.44
CA GLY A 60 20.68 28.66 13.50
C GLY A 60 21.65 27.88 12.60
N GLY A 61 22.22 28.55 11.59
CA GLY A 61 23.43 28.05 10.91
C GLY A 61 23.71 28.72 9.57
N ARG A 62 24.80 29.50 9.52
CA ARG A 62 25.22 30.42 8.44
C ARG A 62 25.70 29.76 7.14
N LEU A 63 25.64 30.57 6.08
CA LEU A 63 26.30 30.45 4.77
C LEU A 63 27.71 29.83 4.80
N GLN A 64 28.03 29.05 3.76
CA GLN A 64 29.31 29.22 3.06
C GLN A 64 29.18 28.89 1.56
N THR A 65 29.24 29.92 0.74
CA THR A 65 29.50 29.87 -0.70
C THR A 65 30.99 29.66 -0.93
N GLY A 66 31.36 28.66 -1.72
CA GLY A 66 32.73 28.40 -2.15
C GLY A 66 32.76 27.73 -3.51
N ALA A 67 33.06 28.52 -4.54
CA ALA A 67 33.31 28.03 -5.89
C ALA A 67 34.67 27.32 -5.94
N SER A 68 34.70 26.08 -6.39
CA SER A 68 35.91 25.37 -6.83
C SER A 68 35.45 24.25 -7.77
N GLY A 69 36.08 24.12 -8.93
CA GLY A 69 35.71 23.18 -9.98
C GLY A 69 35.58 21.75 -9.45
N ALA A 70 34.35 21.31 -9.25
CA ALA A 70 34.06 19.95 -8.87
C ALA A 70 34.23 19.07 -10.10
N VAL A 71 35.39 18.42 -10.22
CA VAL A 71 35.40 17.01 -10.62
C VAL A 71 34.25 16.40 -9.85
N ARG A 72 33.19 15.95 -10.54
CA ARG A 72 32.01 15.34 -9.91
C ARG A 72 32.52 14.18 -9.07
N ALA A 73 32.85 14.45 -7.80
CA ALA A 73 33.15 13.43 -6.82
C ALA A 73 31.91 12.57 -6.80
N ALA A 74 32.05 11.31 -7.24
CA ALA A 74 30.92 10.41 -7.40
C ALA A 74 30.08 10.45 -6.11
N SER A 75 28.80 10.80 -6.24
CA SER A 75 27.90 10.87 -5.10
C SER A 75 27.95 9.53 -4.35
N PRO A 76 27.87 9.48 -3.01
CA PRO A 76 27.84 8.23 -2.26
C PRO A 76 26.83 7.22 -2.83
N ARG A 77 25.71 7.73 -3.36
CA ARG A 77 24.71 6.95 -4.09
C ARG A 77 25.26 6.33 -5.38
N ASP A 78 25.96 7.10 -6.21
CA ASP A 78 26.53 6.62 -7.48
C ASP A 78 27.61 5.56 -7.23
N GLN A 79 28.40 5.72 -6.16
CA GLN A 79 29.38 4.72 -5.72
C GLN A 79 28.69 3.43 -5.25
N ALA A 80 27.57 3.52 -4.54
CA ALA A 80 26.79 2.36 -4.12
C ALA A 80 26.12 1.64 -5.30
N ILE A 81 25.67 2.39 -6.32
CA ILE A 81 25.09 1.83 -7.56
C ILE A 81 26.17 1.15 -8.42
N ALA A 82 27.40 1.69 -8.44
CA ALA A 82 28.53 1.08 -9.13
C ALA A 82 28.94 -0.26 -8.49
N ASN A 83 28.85 -0.35 -7.15
CA ASN A 83 29.23 -1.52 -6.37
C ASN A 83 28.04 -2.43 -6.00
N LEU A 84 27.12 -2.64 -6.94
CA LEU A 84 26.00 -3.54 -6.72
C LEU A 84 26.46 -5.00 -6.68
N PRO A 85 25.94 -5.81 -5.74
CA PRO A 85 26.25 -7.23 -5.68
C PRO A 85 25.58 -7.99 -6.82
N SER A 86 25.94 -9.27 -6.99
CA SER A 86 25.34 -10.12 -8.01
C SER A 86 23.82 -10.26 -7.85
N GLU A 87 23.13 -10.59 -8.94
CA GLU A 87 21.67 -10.74 -8.98
C GLU A 87 21.15 -11.65 -7.87
N GLN A 88 21.74 -12.83 -7.71
CA GLN A 88 21.31 -13.81 -6.72
C GLN A 88 21.42 -13.27 -5.29
N VAL A 89 22.46 -12.47 -5.01
CA VAL A 89 22.65 -11.83 -3.70
C VAL A 89 21.63 -10.72 -3.48
N MET A 90 21.35 -9.90 -4.49
CA MET A 90 20.30 -8.88 -4.41
C MET A 90 18.93 -9.52 -4.16
N GLN A 91 18.58 -10.56 -4.91
CA GLN A 91 17.33 -11.29 -4.75
C GLN A 91 17.21 -11.86 -3.34
N LYS A 92 18.25 -12.53 -2.84
CA LYS A 92 18.25 -13.10 -1.47
C LYS A 92 18.04 -12.03 -0.41
N LYS A 93 18.76 -10.90 -0.50
CA LYS A 93 18.62 -9.78 0.45
C LYS A 93 17.22 -9.17 0.41
N LEU A 94 16.64 -8.99 -0.78
CA LEU A 94 15.25 -8.52 -0.93
C LEU A 94 14.26 -9.51 -0.32
N GLN A 95 14.41 -10.81 -0.56
CA GLN A 95 13.56 -11.83 0.06
C GLN A 95 13.64 -11.81 1.59
N GLU A 96 14.84 -11.69 2.16
CA GLU A 96 15.04 -11.61 3.60
C GLU A 96 14.38 -10.38 4.20
N LYS A 97 14.52 -9.22 3.54
CA LYS A 97 13.86 -7.98 3.97
C LYS A 97 12.34 -8.10 3.91
N ILE A 98 11.77 -8.58 2.80
CA ILE A 98 10.32 -8.79 2.64
C ILE A 98 9.79 -9.74 3.73
N ARG A 99 10.47 -10.87 3.99
CA ARG A 99 10.09 -11.82 5.05
C ARG A 99 10.11 -11.19 6.44
N THR A 100 11.10 -10.33 6.68
CA THR A 100 11.21 -9.59 7.95
C THR A 100 10.03 -8.63 8.12
N GLU A 101 9.67 -7.87 7.09
CA GLU A 101 8.50 -6.99 7.13
C GLU A 101 7.19 -7.76 7.38
N VAL A 102 6.99 -8.91 6.71
CA VAL A 102 5.83 -9.78 6.97
C VAL A 102 5.81 -10.23 8.44
N ARG A 103 6.96 -10.60 9.01
CA ARG A 103 7.07 -11.02 10.41
C ARG A 103 6.72 -9.88 11.36
N LEU A 104 7.18 -8.66 11.08
CA LEU A 104 6.86 -7.46 11.85
C LEU A 104 5.36 -7.15 11.81
N LEU A 105 4.74 -7.19 10.62
CA LEU A 105 3.29 -6.99 10.47
C LEU A 105 2.50 -8.06 11.25
N ARG A 106 2.90 -9.34 11.19
CA ARG A 106 2.27 -10.40 11.98
C ARG A 106 2.41 -10.20 13.49
N LYS A 107 3.54 -9.63 13.95
CA LYS A 107 3.73 -9.26 15.36
C LYS A 107 2.79 -8.11 15.76
N GLN A 108 2.67 -7.10 14.90
CA GLN A 108 1.76 -5.97 15.11
C GLN A 108 0.29 -6.41 15.15
N ILE A 109 -0.13 -7.28 14.24
CA ILE A 109 -1.48 -7.87 14.25
C ILE A 109 -1.77 -8.56 15.58
N ARG A 110 -0.84 -9.39 16.09
CA ARG A 110 -1.00 -10.06 17.39
C ARG A 110 -1.11 -9.11 18.57
N SER A 111 -0.50 -7.93 18.48
CA SER A 111 -0.58 -6.90 19.52
C SER A 111 -1.87 -6.08 19.49
N ILE A 112 -2.66 -6.16 18.41
CA ILE A 112 -3.93 -5.45 18.32
C ILE A 112 -4.99 -6.28 19.06
N PRO A 113 -5.58 -5.77 20.16
CA PRO A 113 -6.64 -6.49 20.85
C PRO A 113 -7.83 -6.66 19.91
N SER A 114 -8.30 -7.91 19.79
CA SER A 114 -9.45 -8.29 18.96
C SER A 114 -10.77 -7.67 19.47
N SER A 115 -10.82 -7.28 20.75
CA SER A 115 -12.04 -6.84 21.42
C SER A 115 -12.28 -5.32 21.30
N GLY A 116 -13.35 -4.97 20.57
CA GLY A 116 -14.23 -3.83 20.84
C GLY A 116 -13.75 -2.42 20.50
N LYS A 117 -12.49 -2.21 20.13
CA LYS A 117 -12.01 -0.85 19.81
C LYS A 117 -12.48 -0.42 18.41
N PRO A 118 -13.18 0.73 18.28
CA PRO A 118 -13.55 1.26 16.98
C PRO A 118 -12.27 1.49 16.14
N GLY A 119 -12.29 1.06 14.88
CA GLY A 119 -11.15 1.15 13.96
C GLY A 119 -10.15 -0.01 14.02
N ALA A 120 -10.25 -0.94 14.97
CA ALA A 120 -9.36 -2.11 15.02
C ALA A 120 -9.51 -3.02 13.80
N ALA A 121 -10.75 -3.27 13.35
CA ALA A 121 -11.03 -4.06 12.16
C ALA A 121 -10.43 -3.46 10.88
N PHE A 122 -10.52 -2.13 10.72
CA PHE A 122 -9.91 -1.42 9.59
C PHE A 122 -8.38 -1.55 9.61
N LYS A 123 -7.76 -1.34 10.78
CA LYS A 123 -6.30 -1.48 10.94
C LYS A 123 -5.82 -2.90 10.63
N LEU A 124 -6.55 -3.91 11.10
CA LEU A 124 -6.27 -5.32 10.81
C LEU A 124 -6.37 -5.61 9.31
N ASN A 125 -7.44 -5.16 8.66
CA ASN A 125 -7.63 -5.32 7.22
C ASN A 125 -6.48 -4.67 6.43
N LYS A 126 -6.05 -3.46 6.81
CA LYS A 126 -4.91 -2.79 6.20
C LYS A 126 -3.61 -3.59 6.37
N MET A 127 -3.35 -4.15 7.55
CA MET A 127 -2.16 -4.99 7.78
C MET A 127 -2.20 -6.29 6.99
N TYR A 128 -3.37 -6.95 6.90
CA TYR A 128 -3.51 -8.16 6.08
C TYR A 128 -3.38 -7.88 4.59
N ALA A 129 -3.88 -6.75 4.09
CA ALA A 129 -3.68 -6.33 2.72
C ALA A 129 -2.19 -6.12 2.40
N ARG A 130 -1.46 -5.46 3.32
CA ARG A 130 0.00 -5.29 3.22
C ARG A 130 0.74 -6.64 3.18
N ILE A 131 0.39 -7.59 4.05
CA ILE A 131 0.98 -8.94 4.04
C ILE A 131 0.73 -9.65 2.70
N ARG A 132 -0.49 -9.58 2.17
CA ARG A 132 -0.83 -10.18 0.87
C ARG A 132 0.01 -9.57 -0.25
N LEU A 133 0.24 -8.26 -0.22
CA LEU A 133 1.05 -7.56 -1.21
C LEU A 133 2.52 -7.98 -1.13
N LEU A 134 3.11 -8.05 0.06
CA LEU A 134 4.48 -8.54 0.26
C LEU A 134 4.66 -9.99 -0.22
N ASN A 135 3.67 -10.85 -0.02
CA ASN A 135 3.73 -12.23 -0.50
C ASN A 135 3.68 -12.29 -2.03
N ARG A 136 2.88 -11.45 -2.69
CA ARG A 136 2.88 -11.32 -4.15
C ARG A 136 4.23 -10.81 -4.65
N LEU A 137 4.75 -9.76 -4.01
CA LEU A 137 6.08 -9.20 -4.31
C LEU A 137 7.16 -10.28 -4.26
N LEU A 138 7.12 -11.14 -3.22
CA LEU A 138 8.05 -12.25 -3.06
C LEU A 138 7.96 -13.27 -4.21
N ALA A 139 6.74 -13.62 -4.64
CA ALA A 139 6.52 -14.55 -5.75
C ALA A 139 7.05 -13.96 -7.07
N THR A 140 6.68 -12.71 -7.37
CA THR A 140 7.11 -12.03 -8.59
C THR A 140 8.62 -11.82 -8.66
N LEU A 141 9.30 -11.68 -7.51
CA LEU A 141 10.74 -11.43 -7.45
C LEU A 141 11.57 -12.59 -8.01
N LEU A 142 11.04 -13.82 -7.98
CA LEU A 142 11.68 -14.99 -8.57
C LEU A 142 11.58 -15.04 -10.10
N GLU A 143 10.55 -14.41 -10.66
CA GLU A 143 10.27 -14.37 -12.11
C GLU A 143 10.71 -13.04 -12.74
N SER A 144 11.27 -12.14 -11.95
CA SER A 144 11.65 -10.79 -12.36
C SER A 144 12.94 -10.75 -13.15
N SER A 145 13.03 -9.82 -14.11
CA SER A 145 14.29 -9.53 -14.78
C SER A 145 15.29 -8.84 -13.84
N PHE A 146 16.58 -9.01 -14.15
CA PHE A 146 17.68 -8.40 -13.41
C PHE A 146 17.52 -6.88 -13.20
N ASP A 147 17.09 -6.15 -14.23
CA ASP A 147 16.91 -4.70 -14.15
C ASP A 147 15.84 -4.29 -13.14
N VAL A 148 14.76 -5.07 -13.03
CA VAL A 148 13.69 -4.83 -12.06
C VAL A 148 14.21 -5.10 -10.64
N VAL A 149 14.93 -6.20 -10.44
CA VAL A 149 15.55 -6.54 -9.16
C VAL A 149 16.54 -5.45 -8.74
N LYS A 150 17.39 -4.99 -9.66
CA LYS A 150 18.36 -3.92 -9.43
C LYS A 150 17.68 -2.61 -9.03
N ARG A 151 16.65 -2.17 -9.77
CA ARG A 151 15.91 -0.94 -9.42
C ARG A 151 15.26 -1.04 -8.05
N LEU A 152 14.65 -2.17 -7.74
CA LEU A 152 14.02 -2.42 -6.45
C LEU A 152 15.06 -2.44 -5.32
N PHE A 153 16.21 -3.07 -5.55
CA PHE A 153 17.31 -3.10 -4.59
C PHE A 153 17.85 -1.71 -4.28
N VAL A 154 18.11 -0.90 -5.31
CA VAL A 154 18.57 0.49 -5.16
C VAL A 154 17.55 1.28 -4.34
N ARG A 155 16.25 1.19 -4.70
CA ARG A 155 15.17 1.91 -4.01
C ARG A 155 15.09 1.56 -2.52
N ILE A 156 15.26 0.29 -2.15
CA ILE A 156 15.09 -0.17 -0.76
C ILE A 156 16.37 -0.02 0.07
N PHE A 157 17.53 -0.32 -0.49
CA PHE A 157 18.78 -0.42 0.27
C PHE A 157 19.71 0.78 0.11
N ILE A 158 19.60 1.53 -0.99
CA ILE A 158 20.41 2.73 -1.22
C ILE A 158 19.59 3.97 -0.90
N ASP A 159 18.36 4.04 -1.39
CA ASP A 159 17.46 5.18 -1.16
C ASP A 159 16.67 5.03 0.16
N GLU A 160 16.90 3.94 0.92
CA GLU A 160 16.27 3.62 2.22
C GLU A 160 14.74 3.68 2.23
N GLN A 161 14.10 3.50 1.07
CA GLN A 161 12.66 3.63 0.98
C GLN A 161 11.97 2.42 1.62
N PRO A 162 10.87 2.65 2.35
CA PRO A 162 10.08 1.55 2.86
C PRO A 162 9.55 0.71 1.69
N ILE A 163 9.44 -0.59 1.91
CA ILE A 163 8.87 -1.48 0.89
C ILE A 163 7.43 -1.08 0.63
N LEU A 164 6.67 -0.60 1.64
CA LEU A 164 5.22 -0.29 1.67
C LEU A 164 4.85 0.96 2.49
#